data_AF-A0A5B9R096-F1
#
_entry.id   AF-A0A5B9R096-F1
#
_cell.length_a   1.000
_cell.length_b   1.000
_cell.length_c   1.000
_cell.angle_alpha   90.00
_cell.angle_beta   90.00
_cell.angle_gamma   90.00
#
_symmetry.space_group_name_H-M   'P 1'
#
loop_
_entity.id
_entity.type
_entity.pdbx_description
1 polymer ?
#
loop_
_entity_poly.entity_id
_entity_poly.type
_entity_poly.pdbx_seq_one_letter_code
_entity_poly.pdbx_strand_id
1 'polypeptide(L)'
;MSRRLYGFTFSLLCLLATPAFAQPSPDGPAIDADVFPSAFIDQTTYLYIRIDPDKLHLPPASESGLVMSRQAQAAYAEATVRLERALEPLQRFANGQTLYATAAIPTYPNQPKLFVFRKSNAAEDLEALRQSLPIPKDFIIYRKLDYVVLSRQEDAGGDAASTPAVTRTATRDAFASIADAPIQIVVEPPEHVRRTVQELSPNLPPQLGGGSSELLTEGFQWLAMGIHLQTLQTEVVVQSSSPEAAQQLAAELPNIMRAGYKSFAPPSEAVPMPLVESLLAWLQPQAEGSQLRKQLNLSASSADNRALLANLAAQFEKSAHRGASDKRFKQVLLAMHNFHSANGQLPPLEKYLDENGKPYLSWRVHLLPYVGQAALYEKFHLDEPWDSPHNKPLLDELPNVYASSSLLPTATPLPPGHTTCVAPVGENTIFGQSKGIRFAQIIDGLSNTIAIVEVKPEAAVPWTAPQDYAFDPADPLSGIQMGPDGRWLSGRGDGSVSQLSGDLPAETVLRLFEINDGQAIELSK
;
A
#
# COMPACT_ATOMS: atom_id res chain seq x y z
N MET A 1 5.52 2.77 13.71
CA MET A 1 4.93 4.08 13.31
C MET A 1 5.44 4.58 11.96
N SER A 2 6.60 4.12 11.48
CA SER A 2 7.11 4.35 10.10
C SER A 2 6.19 3.82 8.99
N ARG A 3 5.43 2.74 9.23
CA ARG A 3 4.56 2.06 8.24
C ARG A 3 3.45 2.91 7.59
N ARG A 4 3.06 4.05 8.15
CA ARG A 4 1.97 4.89 7.59
C ARG A 4 2.46 6.04 6.72
N LEU A 5 3.72 6.45 6.84
CA LEU A 5 4.29 7.55 6.04
C LEU A 5 4.85 7.05 4.69
N TYR A 6 5.42 5.84 4.67
CA TYR A 6 5.96 5.22 3.44
C TYR A 6 4.88 4.79 2.43
N GLY A 7 3.66 4.51 2.88
CA GLY A 7 2.54 4.17 1.98
C GLY A 7 1.96 5.39 1.23
N PHE A 8 2.19 6.60 1.74
CA PHE A 8 1.64 7.84 1.18
C PHE A 8 2.51 8.39 0.04
N THR A 9 3.83 8.23 0.13
CA THR A 9 4.78 8.64 -0.92
C THR A 9 4.75 7.73 -2.16
N PHE A 10 4.39 6.45 -2.02
CA PHE A 10 4.37 5.51 -3.14
C PHE A 10 3.06 5.54 -3.96
N SER A 11 1.95 5.98 -3.37
CA SER A 11 0.63 5.99 -4.04
C SER A 11 0.46 7.14 -5.05
N LEU A 12 1.34 8.14 -5.02
CA LEU A 12 1.20 9.37 -5.81
C LEU A 12 1.82 9.28 -7.22
N LEU A 13 2.70 8.32 -7.45
CA LEU A 13 3.61 8.29 -8.60
C LEU A 13 3.01 7.67 -9.88
N CYS A 14 1.71 7.40 -9.92
CA CYS A 14 1.16 6.31 -10.73
C CYS A 14 0.07 6.72 -11.70
N LEU A 15 0.11 7.93 -12.18
CA LEU A 15 -1.01 8.56 -12.82
C LEU A 15 -0.44 9.75 -13.57
N LEU A 16 -0.69 9.93 -14.87
CA LEU A 16 -0.26 11.09 -15.65
C LEU A 16 -0.60 10.94 -17.12
N ALA A 17 -1.35 11.87 -17.71
CA ALA A 17 -1.38 12.04 -19.15
C ALA A 17 -1.72 13.49 -19.56
N THR A 18 -1.31 13.81 -20.78
CA THR A 18 -1.14 15.08 -21.54
C THR A 18 -2.40 15.96 -21.77
N PRO A 19 -2.29 17.22 -22.31
CA PRO A 19 -1.15 17.81 -23.06
C PRO A 19 -0.65 19.22 -22.66
N ALA A 20 0.55 19.53 -23.20
CA ALA A 20 1.18 20.83 -23.49
C ALA A 20 0.86 22.02 -22.56
N PHE A 21 1.81 22.38 -21.70
CA PHE A 21 1.85 23.71 -21.10
C PHE A 21 3.22 24.37 -21.21
N ALA A 22 3.12 25.69 -21.38
CA ALA A 22 4.18 26.64 -21.66
C ALA A 22 5.22 26.71 -20.52
N GLN A 23 6.40 27.23 -20.86
CA GLN A 23 7.39 27.67 -19.89
C GLN A 23 6.72 28.52 -18.78
N PRO A 24 7.13 28.37 -17.51
CA PRO A 24 6.56 29.13 -16.41
C PRO A 24 6.61 30.63 -16.73
N SER A 25 5.47 31.31 -16.64
CA SER A 25 5.41 32.74 -16.83
C SER A 25 6.16 33.42 -15.67
N PRO A 26 7.02 34.42 -15.94
CA PRO A 26 7.69 35.19 -14.89
C PRO A 26 6.70 35.94 -13.96
N ASP A 27 5.40 35.97 -14.28
CA ASP A 27 4.34 36.64 -13.54
C ASP A 27 3.48 35.70 -12.67
N GLY A 28 3.99 34.52 -12.28
CA GLY A 28 3.36 33.68 -11.25
C GLY A 28 3.08 34.46 -9.95
N PRO A 29 2.06 34.07 -9.14
CA PRO A 29 1.66 34.84 -7.97
C PRO A 29 2.87 35.13 -7.08
N ALA A 30 3.13 36.41 -6.81
CA ALA A 30 4.27 36.86 -6.03
C ALA A 30 4.37 36.07 -4.72
N ILE A 31 5.41 35.24 -4.60
CA ILE A 31 5.70 34.51 -3.38
C ILE A 31 6.27 35.52 -2.39
N ASP A 32 5.60 35.71 -1.25
CA ASP A 32 6.06 36.59 -0.17
C ASP A 32 7.51 36.28 0.23
N ALA A 33 8.25 37.32 0.61
CA ALA A 33 9.69 37.25 0.86
C ALA A 33 10.11 36.20 1.92
N ASP A 34 9.19 35.79 2.81
CA ASP A 34 9.38 34.76 3.83
C ASP A 34 8.33 33.64 3.70
N VAL A 35 8.62 32.64 2.86
CA VAL A 35 7.70 31.50 2.57
C VAL A 35 7.30 30.75 3.83
N PHE A 36 8.19 30.67 4.83
CA PHE A 36 7.97 30.00 6.10
C PHE A 36 8.36 30.93 7.26
N PRO A 37 7.56 31.02 8.35
CA PRO A 37 7.92 31.81 9.51
C PRO A 37 9.15 31.25 10.23
N SER A 38 10.08 32.12 10.63
CA SER A 38 11.30 31.75 11.36
C SER A 38 11.03 30.96 12.66
N ALA A 39 9.85 31.09 13.26
CA ALA A 39 9.44 30.34 14.46
C ALA A 39 9.26 28.83 14.25
N PHE A 40 9.28 28.36 13.00
CA PHE A 40 9.15 26.95 12.60
C PHE A 40 10.35 26.43 11.80
N ILE A 41 11.44 27.22 11.75
CA ILE A 41 12.67 26.89 11.03
C ILE A 41 13.84 27.08 11.97
N ASP A 42 14.73 26.09 11.99
CA ASP A 42 16.01 26.14 12.69
C ASP A 42 17.16 25.70 11.78
N GLN A 43 18.37 25.66 12.32
CA GLN A 43 19.56 25.19 11.60
C GLN A 43 19.49 23.71 11.22
N THR A 44 18.62 22.92 11.86
CA THR A 44 18.44 21.48 11.60
C THR A 44 17.28 21.19 10.66
N THR A 45 16.48 22.19 10.30
CA THR A 45 15.35 22.04 9.38
C THR A 45 15.86 21.69 7.99
N TYR A 46 15.29 20.66 7.37
CA TYR A 46 15.75 20.18 6.07
C TYR A 46 14.61 19.91 5.08
N LEU A 47 13.37 19.81 5.56
CA LEU A 47 12.20 19.54 4.75
C LEU A 47 11.18 20.65 4.94
N TYR A 48 10.65 21.14 3.83
CA TYR A 48 9.61 22.16 3.75
C TYR A 48 8.51 21.65 2.82
N ILE A 49 7.26 21.79 3.23
CA ILE A 49 6.12 21.37 2.44
C ILE A 49 5.07 22.47 2.45
N ARG A 50 4.56 22.83 1.28
CA ARG A 50 3.40 23.71 1.11
C ARG A 50 2.33 22.94 0.34
N ILE A 51 1.11 22.95 0.85
CA ILE A 51 -0.01 22.16 0.31
C ILE A 51 -1.25 23.03 0.19
N ASP A 52 -1.83 23.06 -1.01
CA ASP A 52 -3.18 23.55 -1.28
C ASP A 52 -4.17 22.38 -1.10
N PRO A 53 -4.87 22.28 0.05
CA PRO A 53 -5.69 21.12 0.41
C PRO A 53 -6.89 20.89 -0.51
N ASP A 54 -7.38 21.95 -1.16
CA ASP A 54 -8.58 21.90 -2.00
C ASP A 54 -8.26 21.31 -3.38
N LYS A 55 -6.98 21.34 -3.76
CA LYS A 55 -6.47 20.75 -5.01
C LYS A 55 -5.94 19.31 -4.83
N LEU A 56 -6.21 18.69 -3.68
CA LEU A 56 -5.78 17.32 -3.37
C LEU A 56 -6.81 16.27 -3.78
N HIS A 57 -7.08 16.16 -5.08
CA HIS A 57 -7.91 15.09 -5.61
C HIS A 57 -7.30 14.52 -6.87
N LEU A 58 -7.52 13.23 -7.06
CA LEU A 58 -7.12 12.52 -8.27
C LEU A 58 -8.22 12.66 -9.33
N PRO A 59 -7.89 12.68 -10.63
CA PRO A 59 -8.90 12.63 -11.67
C PRO A 59 -9.58 11.26 -11.67
N PRO A 60 -10.82 11.15 -12.18
CA PRO A 60 -11.44 9.86 -12.39
C PRO A 60 -10.61 9.01 -13.36
N ALA A 61 -10.71 7.67 -13.26
CA ALA A 61 -9.91 6.75 -14.06
C ALA A 61 -9.99 7.02 -15.57
N SER A 62 -11.17 7.44 -16.06
CA SER A 62 -11.44 7.79 -17.46
C SER A 62 -10.70 9.05 -17.93
N GLU A 63 -10.35 9.95 -17.02
CA GLU A 63 -9.70 11.23 -17.31
C GLU A 63 -8.22 11.23 -16.92
N SER A 64 -7.75 10.19 -16.22
CA SER A 64 -6.34 10.04 -15.85
C SER A 64 -5.39 9.83 -17.04
N GLY A 65 -5.95 9.46 -18.20
CA GLY A 65 -5.25 9.10 -19.44
C GLY A 65 -4.27 7.93 -19.31
N LEU A 66 -4.38 7.16 -18.23
CA LEU A 66 -3.72 5.88 -18.10
C LEU A 66 -4.49 4.79 -18.84
N VAL A 67 -3.75 3.93 -19.55
CA VAL A 67 -4.31 2.73 -20.17
C VAL A 67 -4.40 1.65 -19.11
N MET A 68 -5.61 1.38 -18.63
CA MET A 68 -5.89 0.45 -17.54
C MET A 68 -6.86 -0.64 -17.97
N SER A 69 -6.71 -1.85 -17.43
CA SER A 69 -7.75 -2.88 -17.47
C SER A 69 -8.98 -2.43 -16.66
N ARG A 70 -10.16 -3.02 -16.90
CA ARG A 70 -11.37 -2.71 -16.10
C ARG A 70 -11.15 -2.98 -14.60
N GLN A 71 -10.37 -3.99 -14.26
CA GLN A 71 -10.05 -4.32 -12.86
C GLN A 71 -9.07 -3.32 -12.26
N ALA A 72 -8.06 -2.87 -13.01
CA ALA A 72 -7.20 -1.77 -12.59
C ALA A 72 -7.99 -0.46 -12.39
N GLN A 73 -8.98 -0.17 -13.23
CA GLN A 73 -9.89 0.98 -13.04
C GLN A 73 -10.70 0.87 -11.73
N ALA A 74 -11.17 -0.32 -11.37
CA ALA A 74 -11.88 -0.53 -10.10
C ALA A 74 -10.96 -0.36 -8.89
N ALA A 75 -9.75 -0.94 -8.93
CA ALA A 75 -8.74 -0.75 -7.88
C ALA A 75 -8.30 0.70 -7.76
N TYR A 76 -8.20 1.41 -8.88
CA TYR A 76 -7.95 2.84 -8.94
C TYR A 76 -9.03 3.66 -8.24
N ALA A 77 -10.30 3.36 -8.51
CA ALA A 77 -11.42 4.02 -7.87
C ALA A 77 -11.42 3.77 -6.35
N GLU A 78 -11.16 2.54 -5.91
CA GLU A 78 -11.03 2.22 -4.48
C GLU A 78 -9.86 2.97 -3.83
N ALA A 79 -8.70 3.04 -4.50
CA ALA A 79 -7.54 3.78 -4.03
C ALA A 79 -7.82 5.28 -3.93
N THR A 80 -8.57 5.84 -4.88
CA THR A 80 -8.99 7.25 -4.89
C THR A 80 -9.89 7.55 -3.70
N VAL A 81 -10.96 6.77 -3.50
CA VAL A 81 -11.85 6.91 -2.33
C VAL A 81 -11.09 6.78 -1.01
N ARG A 82 -10.12 5.87 -0.94
CA ARG A 82 -9.26 5.69 0.24
C ARG A 82 -8.37 6.90 0.47
N LEU A 83 -7.79 7.47 -0.58
CA LEU A 83 -6.95 8.67 -0.49
C LEU A 83 -7.79 9.87 -0.04
N GLU A 84 -8.95 10.10 -0.65
CA GLU A 84 -9.87 11.17 -0.26
C GLU A 84 -10.25 11.07 1.23
N ARG A 85 -10.60 9.86 1.70
CA ARG A 85 -10.88 9.62 3.12
C ARG A 85 -9.65 9.85 4.01
N ALA A 86 -8.44 9.53 3.53
CA ALA A 86 -7.20 9.76 4.28
C ALA A 86 -6.81 11.25 4.32
N LEU A 87 -7.24 12.04 3.33
CA LEU A 87 -7.01 13.48 3.23
C LEU A 87 -8.03 14.31 4.03
N GLU A 88 -9.21 13.76 4.30
CA GLU A 88 -10.28 14.45 5.02
C GLU A 88 -9.82 15.08 6.37
N PRO A 89 -9.02 14.41 7.22
CA PRO A 89 -8.42 15.06 8.40
C PRO A 89 -7.50 16.24 8.07
N LEU A 90 -6.71 16.12 7.01
CA LEU A 90 -5.80 17.19 6.56
C LEU A 90 -6.62 18.40 6.10
N GLN A 91 -7.66 18.18 5.29
CA GLN A 91 -8.56 19.23 4.80
C GLN A 91 -9.33 19.90 5.95
N ARG A 92 -9.83 19.12 6.92
CA ARG A 92 -10.42 19.66 8.15
C ARG A 92 -9.44 20.52 8.94
N PHE A 93 -8.21 20.03 9.15
CA PHE A 93 -7.17 20.81 9.80
C PHE A 93 -6.87 22.07 9.01
N ALA A 94 -6.84 22.01 7.68
CA ALA A 94 -6.54 23.13 6.81
C ALA A 94 -7.61 24.23 6.80
N ASN A 95 -8.87 23.85 6.98
CA ASN A 95 -10.01 24.78 7.03
C ASN A 95 -10.03 25.75 5.82
N GLY A 96 -9.81 25.22 4.61
CA GLY A 96 -9.74 25.99 3.35
C GLY A 96 -8.51 26.89 3.21
N GLN A 97 -7.49 26.74 4.06
CA GLN A 97 -6.24 27.49 3.99
C GLN A 97 -5.09 26.62 3.51
N THR A 98 -4.12 27.23 2.83
CA THR A 98 -2.84 26.59 2.51
C THR A 98 -2.18 26.09 3.79
N LEU A 99 -1.74 24.82 3.76
CA LEU A 99 -0.95 24.22 4.82
C LEU A 99 0.53 24.34 4.55
N TYR A 100 1.27 24.49 5.62
CA TYR A 100 2.73 24.49 5.65
C TYR A 100 3.19 23.40 6.60
N ALA A 101 4.29 22.72 6.26
CA ALA A 101 4.94 21.81 7.18
C ALA A 101 6.46 21.92 7.10
N THR A 102 7.12 21.75 8.24
CA THR A 102 8.59 21.69 8.33
C THR A 102 9.01 20.47 9.12
N ALA A 103 10.12 19.85 8.70
CA ALA A 103 10.77 18.80 9.48
C ALA A 103 12.26 19.07 9.66
N ALA A 104 12.76 18.75 10.85
CA ALA A 104 14.14 18.93 11.23
C ALA A 104 14.86 17.61 11.50
N ILE A 105 16.18 17.61 11.33
CA ILE A 105 17.03 16.46 11.61
C ILE A 105 16.86 16.07 13.09
N PRO A 106 16.61 14.78 13.39
CA PRO A 106 16.42 14.33 14.77
C PRO A 106 17.69 14.56 15.59
N THR A 107 17.60 15.38 16.64
CA THR A 107 18.70 15.58 17.62
C THR A 107 18.71 14.52 18.72
N TYR A 108 17.62 13.75 18.85
CA TYR A 108 17.49 12.58 19.72
C TYR A 108 17.14 11.34 18.89
N PRO A 109 17.58 10.14 19.32
CA PRO A 109 17.70 8.96 18.45
C PRO A 109 16.39 8.37 17.91
N ASN A 110 15.22 9.02 18.02
CA ASN A 110 13.99 8.35 17.61
C ASN A 110 12.86 9.16 16.98
N GLN A 111 12.99 10.45 16.63
CA GLN A 111 11.98 11.11 15.77
C GLN A 111 12.35 12.56 15.35
N PRO A 112 12.11 12.98 14.10
CA PRO A 112 12.32 14.36 13.67
C PRO A 112 11.29 15.30 14.30
N LYS A 113 11.69 16.54 14.60
CA LYS A 113 10.74 17.61 14.97
C LYS A 113 9.88 17.93 13.76
N LEU A 114 8.56 17.93 13.92
CA LEU A 114 7.60 18.14 12.84
C LEU A 114 6.58 19.20 13.23
N PHE A 115 6.49 20.25 12.43
CA PHE A 115 5.43 21.25 12.53
C PHE A 115 4.53 21.16 11.30
N VAL A 116 3.22 21.15 11.49
CA VAL A 116 2.22 21.38 10.44
C VAL A 116 1.38 22.56 10.88
N PHE A 117 1.25 23.59 10.06
CA PHE A 117 0.64 24.84 10.49
C PHE A 117 -0.04 25.60 9.36
N ARG A 118 -0.94 26.50 9.77
CA ARG A 118 -1.64 27.45 8.91
C ARG A 118 -1.91 28.74 9.66
N LYS A 119 -2.31 29.79 8.95
CA LYS A 119 -2.70 31.06 9.58
C LYS A 119 -3.83 30.84 10.59
N SER A 120 -3.69 31.47 11.73
CA SER A 120 -4.63 31.37 12.84
C SER A 120 -5.86 32.23 12.59
N ASN A 121 -7.05 31.67 12.82
CA ASN A 121 -8.26 32.44 13.04
C ASN A 121 -8.55 32.47 14.55
N ALA A 122 -8.56 33.66 15.16
CA ALA A 122 -8.67 33.84 16.60
C ALA A 122 -9.97 33.28 17.20
N ALA A 123 -11.05 33.23 16.43
CA ALA A 123 -12.37 32.75 16.87
C ALA A 123 -12.52 31.22 16.85
N GLU A 124 -11.51 30.49 16.36
CA GLU A 124 -11.59 29.04 16.19
C GLU A 124 -11.41 28.27 17.51
N ASP A 125 -12.28 27.29 17.75
CA ASP A 125 -12.17 26.37 18.88
C ASP A 125 -11.20 25.22 18.56
N LEU A 126 -10.00 25.29 19.14
CA LEU A 126 -8.94 24.31 18.91
C LEU A 126 -9.21 22.96 19.59
N GLU A 127 -10.00 22.94 20.67
CA GLU A 127 -10.33 21.70 21.36
C GLU A 127 -11.35 20.92 20.54
N ALA A 128 -12.37 21.60 20.01
CA ALA A 128 -13.30 21.00 19.05
C ALA A 128 -12.56 20.49 17.79
N LEU A 129 -11.63 21.29 17.25
CA LEU A 129 -10.79 20.87 16.12
C LEU A 129 -9.97 19.62 16.47
N ARG A 130 -9.30 19.61 17.63
CA ARG A 130 -8.52 18.46 18.12
C ARG A 130 -9.36 17.19 18.25
N GLN A 131 -10.58 17.30 18.76
CA GLN A 131 -11.50 16.16 18.93
C GLN A 131 -12.03 15.63 17.59
N SER A 132 -12.15 16.48 16.58
CA SER A 132 -12.60 16.08 15.24
C SER A 132 -11.54 15.33 14.42
N LEU A 133 -10.27 15.41 14.81
CA LEU A 133 -9.14 14.88 14.04
C LEU A 133 -8.61 13.57 14.64
N PRO A 134 -8.38 12.52 13.82
CA PRO A 134 -7.80 11.25 14.25
C PRO A 134 -6.28 11.36 14.44
N ILE A 135 -5.82 12.30 15.26
CA ILE A 135 -4.39 12.50 15.52
C ILE A 135 -3.92 11.72 16.76
N PRO A 136 -2.68 11.19 16.76
CA PRO A 136 -2.12 10.44 17.88
C PRO A 136 -2.12 11.21 19.21
N LYS A 137 -2.05 10.48 20.34
CA LYS A 137 -2.12 11.09 21.69
C LYS A 137 -0.93 12.02 22.00
N ASP A 138 0.21 11.76 21.39
CA ASP A 138 1.44 12.56 21.51
C ASP A 138 1.41 13.85 20.66
N PHE A 139 0.38 14.04 19.82
CA PHE A 139 0.19 15.25 19.02
C PHE A 139 -0.86 16.17 19.64
N ILE A 140 -0.55 17.46 19.61
CA ILE A 140 -1.40 18.53 20.14
C ILE A 140 -1.63 19.61 19.09
N ILE A 141 -2.72 20.36 19.26
CA ILE A 141 -3.04 21.55 18.46
C ILE A 141 -3.01 22.76 19.38
N TYR A 142 -2.28 23.79 19.01
CA TYR A 142 -2.11 25.00 19.82
C TYR A 142 -1.89 26.21 18.92
N ARG A 143 -1.98 27.40 19.51
CA ARG A 143 -1.61 28.66 18.84
C ARG A 143 -0.16 28.99 19.13
N LYS A 144 0.59 29.36 18.09
CA LYS A 144 1.94 29.91 18.21
C LYS A 144 2.05 31.08 17.23
N LEU A 145 2.29 32.28 17.74
CA LEU A 145 2.20 33.53 16.96
C LEU A 145 0.83 33.61 16.24
N ASP A 146 0.81 34.00 14.97
CA ASP A 146 -0.39 34.07 14.13
C ASP A 146 -0.73 32.73 13.46
N TYR A 147 -0.37 31.60 14.06
CA TYR A 147 -0.56 30.27 13.45
C TYR A 147 -1.26 29.29 14.39
N VAL A 148 -2.09 28.43 13.79
CA VAL A 148 -2.55 27.18 14.41
C VAL A 148 -1.57 26.10 14.01
N VAL A 149 -1.04 25.39 15.00
CA VAL A 149 0.07 24.46 14.84
C VAL A 149 -0.35 23.10 15.35
N LEU A 150 -0.10 22.08 14.53
CA LEU A 150 -0.12 20.68 14.87
C LEU A 150 1.33 20.21 14.97
N SER A 151 1.75 19.77 16.15
CA SER A 151 3.06 19.17 16.39
C SER A 151 2.97 18.13 17.49
N ARG A 152 4.08 17.44 17.78
CA ARG A 152 4.18 16.68 19.02
C ARG A 152 4.16 17.62 20.22
N GLN A 153 3.69 17.09 21.34
CA GLN A 153 3.68 17.79 22.63
C GLN A 153 5.09 18.21 23.07
N GLU A 154 6.08 17.35 22.86
CA GLU A 154 7.49 17.62 23.19
C GLU A 154 8.08 18.76 22.33
N ASP A 155 7.65 18.85 21.07
CA ASP A 155 8.09 19.90 20.13
C ASP A 155 7.46 21.26 20.43
N ALA A 156 6.34 21.27 21.16
CA ALA A 156 5.57 22.48 21.46
C ALA A 156 6.15 23.29 22.64
N GLY A 157 6.84 22.62 23.58
CA GLY A 157 7.28 23.19 24.85
C GLY A 157 8.77 23.52 24.94
N GLY A 158 9.54 23.40 23.86
CA GLY A 158 10.94 23.80 23.86
C GLY A 158 11.04 25.31 24.02
N ASP A 159 11.71 25.77 25.08
CA ASP A 159 12.10 27.17 25.24
C ASP A 159 12.61 27.69 23.91
N ALA A 160 12.05 28.82 23.49
CA ALA A 160 12.65 29.67 22.49
C ALA A 160 13.97 30.23 23.05
N ALA A 161 14.98 29.36 23.25
CA ALA A 161 16.34 29.76 23.04
C ALA A 161 16.36 30.20 21.58
N SER A 162 16.26 31.52 21.40
CA SER A 162 16.30 32.27 20.15
C SER A 162 17.21 31.56 19.17
N THR A 163 16.61 30.67 18.37
CA THR A 163 17.36 30.05 17.29
C THR A 163 17.48 31.17 16.28
N PRO A 164 18.70 31.61 15.94
CA PRO A 164 18.87 32.77 15.08
C PRO A 164 18.03 32.59 13.83
N ALA A 165 17.27 33.61 13.44
CA ALA A 165 16.51 33.58 12.21
C ALA A 165 17.48 33.27 11.06
N VAL A 166 17.35 32.08 10.47
CA VAL A 166 18.16 31.68 9.33
C VAL A 166 17.40 32.09 8.08
N THR A 167 17.83 33.16 7.41
CA THR A 167 17.33 33.49 6.09
C THR A 167 17.86 32.47 5.10
N ARG A 168 16.99 31.62 4.56
CA ARG A 168 17.38 30.60 3.58
C ARG A 168 16.97 31.03 2.18
N THR A 169 17.82 31.83 1.56
CA THR A 169 17.64 32.29 0.16
C THR A 169 17.44 31.11 -0.79
N ALA A 170 18.15 30.00 -0.56
CA ALA A 170 18.01 28.76 -1.34
C ALA A 170 16.61 28.14 -1.26
N THR A 171 15.95 28.16 -0.09
CA THR A 171 14.57 27.66 0.04
C THR A 171 13.59 28.49 -0.80
N ARG A 172 13.79 29.81 -0.87
CA ARG A 172 12.95 30.70 -1.68
C ARG A 172 13.06 30.35 -3.16
N ASP A 173 14.28 30.23 -3.67
CA ASP A 173 14.54 29.89 -5.07
C ASP A 173 13.97 28.50 -5.42
N ALA A 174 14.08 27.54 -4.49
CA ALA A 174 13.49 26.22 -4.63
C ALA A 174 11.96 26.28 -4.78
N PHE A 175 11.25 27.02 -3.94
CA PHE A 175 9.79 27.18 -4.07
C PHE A 175 9.38 27.96 -5.32
N ALA A 176 10.15 28.98 -5.71
CA ALA A 176 9.92 29.71 -6.95
C ALA A 176 10.02 28.81 -8.19
N SER A 177 10.92 27.81 -8.17
CA SER A 177 11.07 26.87 -9.28
C SER A 177 9.85 25.97 -9.54
N ILE A 178 8.94 25.84 -8.55
CA ILE A 178 7.75 24.98 -8.58
C ILE A 178 6.47 25.74 -8.15
N ALA A 179 6.44 27.07 -8.36
CA ALA A 179 5.44 27.97 -7.78
C ALA A 179 3.97 27.61 -8.12
N ASP A 180 3.75 27.03 -9.30
CA ASP A 180 2.42 26.70 -9.82
C ASP A 180 1.85 25.39 -9.25
N ALA A 181 2.68 24.58 -8.59
CA ALA A 181 2.26 23.27 -8.10
C ALA A 181 1.39 23.39 -6.82
N PRO A 182 0.25 22.67 -6.74
CA PRO A 182 -0.58 22.62 -5.53
C PRO A 182 0.13 22.00 -4.32
N ILE A 183 0.98 21.00 -4.55
CA ILE A 183 1.87 20.44 -3.55
C ILE A 183 3.28 20.82 -3.94
N GLN A 184 3.99 21.47 -3.02
CA GLN A 184 5.38 21.88 -3.18
C GLN A 184 6.17 21.27 -2.03
N ILE A 185 7.16 20.43 -2.35
CA ILE A 185 8.05 19.80 -1.39
C ILE A 185 9.46 20.29 -1.70
N VAL A 186 10.13 20.87 -0.70
CA VAL A 186 11.52 21.29 -0.81
C VAL A 186 12.35 20.56 0.24
N VAL A 187 13.45 19.94 -0.21
CA VAL A 187 14.46 19.33 0.64
C VAL A 187 15.75 20.13 0.49
N GLU A 188 16.27 20.64 1.60
CA GLU A 188 17.49 21.44 1.64
C GLU A 188 18.35 20.96 2.82
N PRO A 189 19.42 20.20 2.55
CA PRO A 189 20.35 19.78 3.60
C PRO A 189 20.94 20.99 4.33
N PRO A 190 20.94 21.00 5.67
CA PRO A 190 21.61 22.04 6.42
C PRO A 190 23.08 22.20 6.02
N GLU A 191 23.55 23.44 5.96
CA GLU A 191 24.92 23.76 5.57
C GLU A 191 25.95 23.03 6.44
N HIS A 192 25.73 22.99 7.75
CA HIS A 192 26.61 22.28 8.67
C HIS A 192 26.67 20.78 8.39
N VAL A 193 25.57 20.15 7.93
CA VAL A 193 25.56 18.73 7.56
C VAL A 193 26.37 18.49 6.30
N ARG A 194 26.17 19.32 5.25
CA ARG A 194 26.96 19.20 4.01
C ARG A 194 28.46 19.35 4.29
N ARG A 195 28.82 20.36 5.08
CA ARG A 195 30.20 20.59 5.51
C ARG A 195 30.75 19.42 6.33
N THR A 196 29.98 18.90 7.29
CA THR A 196 30.39 17.75 8.11
C THR A 196 30.63 16.52 7.25
N VAL A 197 29.78 16.25 6.25
CA VAL A 197 29.97 15.12 5.33
C VAL A 197 31.25 15.30 4.52
N GLN A 198 31.49 16.50 3.97
CA GLN A 198 32.69 16.78 3.18
C GLN A 198 33.98 16.67 4.01
N GLU A 199 33.94 17.12 5.27
CA GLU A 199 35.11 17.10 6.17
C GLU A 199 35.38 15.72 6.79
N LEU A 200 34.34 15.03 7.28
CA LEU A 200 34.49 13.76 8.01
C LEU A 200 34.41 12.51 7.13
N SER A 201 33.81 12.63 5.94
CA SER A 201 33.60 11.50 5.03
C SER A 201 33.90 11.95 3.60
N PRO A 202 35.17 12.29 3.28
CA PRO A 202 35.55 12.81 1.98
C PRO A 202 35.21 11.85 0.83
N ASN A 203 35.12 10.54 1.12
CA ASN A 203 34.59 9.55 0.20
C ASN A 203 33.22 9.04 0.67
N LEU A 204 32.30 8.86 -0.28
CA LEU A 204 31.02 8.21 -0.04
C LEU A 204 31.21 6.76 0.42
N PRO A 205 30.34 6.25 1.29
CA PRO A 205 30.31 4.83 1.64
C PRO A 205 30.17 3.95 0.38
N PRO A 206 30.79 2.76 0.34
CA PRO A 206 30.60 1.81 -0.77
C PRO A 206 29.13 1.47 -1.04
N GLN A 207 28.29 1.51 0.00
CA GLN A 207 26.84 1.28 -0.07
C GLN A 207 26.08 2.35 -0.87
N LEU A 208 26.68 3.53 -1.05
CA LEU A 208 26.15 4.63 -1.86
C LEU A 208 26.87 4.77 -3.20
N GLY A 209 27.72 3.79 -3.58
CA GLY A 209 28.47 3.79 -4.83
C GLY A 209 29.96 4.13 -4.69
N GLY A 210 30.40 4.59 -3.51
CA GLY A 210 31.78 5.07 -3.32
C GLY A 210 32.07 6.40 -4.04
N GLY A 211 33.34 6.78 -4.16
CA GLY A 211 33.76 8.03 -4.82
C GLY A 211 33.77 9.25 -3.91
N SER A 212 34.00 10.45 -4.46
CA SER A 212 34.07 11.70 -3.69
C SER A 212 32.70 12.09 -3.14
N SER A 213 32.65 12.53 -1.88
CA SER A 213 31.46 13.09 -1.25
C SER A 213 31.01 14.42 -1.86
N GLU A 214 31.91 15.11 -2.57
CA GLU A 214 31.60 16.33 -3.33
C GLU A 214 30.48 16.11 -4.34
N LEU A 215 30.39 14.90 -4.90
CA LEU A 215 29.31 14.50 -5.78
C LEU A 215 27.92 14.74 -5.15
N LEU A 216 27.79 14.54 -3.83
CA LEU A 216 26.57 14.84 -3.09
C LEU A 216 26.57 16.25 -2.50
N THR A 217 27.67 16.72 -1.90
CA THR A 217 27.65 18.01 -1.18
C THR A 217 27.63 19.22 -2.12
N GLU A 218 28.25 19.11 -3.29
CA GLU A 218 28.23 20.11 -4.36
C GLU A 218 27.12 19.83 -5.37
N GLY A 219 26.88 18.56 -5.72
CA GLY A 219 25.81 18.16 -6.64
C GLY A 219 24.41 18.42 -6.07
N PHE A 220 24.22 18.36 -4.75
CA PHE A 220 22.92 18.46 -4.10
C PHE A 220 22.87 19.60 -3.06
N GLN A 221 22.47 20.80 -3.52
CA GLN A 221 22.19 21.94 -2.63
C GLN A 221 20.75 21.92 -2.12
N TRP A 222 19.80 21.65 -3.01
CA TRP A 222 18.40 21.45 -2.66
C TRP A 222 17.67 20.68 -3.76
N LEU A 223 16.53 20.11 -3.38
CA LEU A 223 15.53 19.51 -4.26
C LEU A 223 14.21 20.24 -4.09
N ALA A 224 13.56 20.58 -5.20
CA ALA A 224 12.18 21.02 -5.24
C ALA A 224 11.37 20.00 -6.04
N MET A 225 10.21 19.62 -5.50
CA MET A 225 9.26 18.74 -6.15
C MET A 225 7.87 19.39 -6.14
N GLY A 226 7.36 19.72 -7.32
CA GLY A 226 6.01 20.22 -7.53
C GLY A 226 5.11 19.09 -8.01
N ILE A 227 3.95 18.88 -7.39
CA ILE A 227 2.99 17.84 -7.79
C ILE A 227 1.61 18.45 -8.05
N HIS A 228 1.06 18.16 -9.22
CA HIS A 228 -0.30 18.49 -9.65
C HIS A 228 -1.15 17.23 -9.66
N LEU A 229 -1.94 16.95 -8.63
CA LEU A 229 -2.69 15.69 -8.54
C LEU A 229 -3.84 15.52 -9.55
N GLN A 230 -4.31 16.60 -10.17
CA GLN A 230 -5.41 16.51 -11.14
C GLN A 230 -4.94 16.07 -12.52
N THR A 231 -3.85 16.68 -13.00
CA THR A 231 -3.17 16.30 -14.26
C THR A 231 -2.15 15.18 -14.04
N LEU A 232 -1.86 14.98 -12.75
CA LEU A 232 -0.95 14.05 -12.13
C LEU A 232 0.54 14.42 -12.34
N GLN A 233 0.80 15.61 -12.89
CA GLN A 233 2.13 16.03 -13.30
C GLN A 233 3.03 16.24 -12.10
N THR A 234 4.28 15.78 -12.23
CA THR A 234 5.29 16.06 -11.23
C THR A 234 6.47 16.72 -11.88
N GLU A 235 6.99 17.75 -11.25
CA GLU A 235 8.22 18.41 -11.64
C GLU A 235 9.24 18.23 -10.51
N VAL A 236 10.44 17.81 -10.87
CA VAL A 236 11.56 17.69 -9.95
C VAL A 236 12.69 18.58 -10.44
N VAL A 237 13.19 19.43 -9.55
CA VAL A 237 14.33 20.30 -9.77
C VAL A 237 15.36 20.02 -8.69
N VAL A 238 16.60 19.75 -9.07
CA VAL A 238 17.72 19.61 -8.15
C VAL A 238 18.74 20.69 -8.49
N GLN A 239 19.14 21.47 -7.50
CA GLN A 239 20.17 22.50 -7.65
C GLN A 239 21.52 21.97 -7.21
N SER A 240 22.53 22.21 -8.04
CA SER A 240 23.94 21.97 -7.76
C SER A 240 24.70 23.29 -7.56
N SER A 241 25.90 23.26 -7.00
CA SER A 241 26.74 24.44 -6.80
C SER A 241 27.21 25.08 -8.12
N SER A 242 27.41 24.27 -9.16
CA SER A 242 27.86 24.69 -10.48
C SER A 242 27.29 23.79 -11.58
N PRO A 243 27.41 24.19 -12.86
CA PRO A 243 27.06 23.34 -14.00
C PRO A 243 27.85 22.03 -14.06
N GLU A 244 29.13 22.05 -13.68
CA GLU A 244 29.99 20.87 -13.65
C GLU A 244 29.51 19.87 -12.58
N ALA A 245 29.16 20.37 -11.38
CA ALA A 245 28.60 19.54 -10.32
C ALA A 245 27.25 18.93 -10.72
N ALA A 246 26.41 19.67 -11.44
CA ALA A 246 25.15 19.15 -11.99
C ALA A 246 25.40 18.02 -13.00
N GLN A 247 26.34 18.20 -13.93
CA GLN A 247 26.69 17.16 -14.91
C GLN A 247 27.22 15.88 -14.25
N GLN A 248 28.10 16.02 -13.25
CA GLN A 248 28.62 14.88 -12.49
C GLN A 248 27.50 14.15 -11.73
N LEU A 249 26.62 14.91 -11.06
CA LEU A 249 25.48 14.32 -10.36
C LEU A 249 24.56 13.58 -11.33
N ALA A 250 24.25 14.16 -12.49
CA ALA A 250 23.40 13.51 -13.49
C ALA A 250 23.98 12.16 -13.97
N ALA A 251 25.29 12.10 -14.18
CA ALA A 251 25.98 10.89 -14.63
C ALA A 251 25.95 9.77 -13.59
N GLU A 252 26.12 10.09 -12.31
CA GLU A 252 26.23 9.11 -11.23
C GLU A 252 24.92 8.84 -10.49
N LEU A 253 23.88 9.67 -10.67
CA LEU A 253 22.59 9.51 -9.99
C LEU A 253 22.00 8.09 -10.16
N PRO A 254 22.03 7.46 -11.34
CA PRO A 254 21.53 6.09 -11.49
C PRO A 254 22.28 5.06 -10.63
N ASN A 255 23.60 5.23 -10.46
CA ASN A 255 24.43 4.35 -9.65
C ASN A 255 24.15 4.54 -8.17
N ILE A 256 24.05 5.80 -7.71
CA ILE A 256 23.70 6.15 -6.33
C ILE A 256 22.32 5.57 -5.98
N MET A 257 21.32 5.76 -6.85
CA MET A 257 19.97 5.24 -6.65
C MET A 257 19.93 3.72 -6.59
N ARG A 258 20.67 3.03 -7.48
CA ARG A 258 20.75 1.56 -7.47
C ARG A 258 21.45 1.02 -6.23
N ALA A 259 22.54 1.66 -5.81
CA ALA A 259 23.29 1.28 -4.61
C ALA A 259 22.47 1.52 -3.33
N GLY A 260 21.81 2.68 -3.25
CA GLY A 260 20.89 3.02 -2.16
C GLY A 260 19.71 2.05 -2.07
N TYR A 261 19.09 1.70 -3.20
CA TYR A 261 18.00 0.72 -3.23
C TYR A 261 18.45 -0.64 -2.66
N LYS A 262 19.59 -1.19 -3.10
CA LYS A 262 20.11 -2.47 -2.60
C LYS A 262 20.47 -2.45 -1.12
N SER A 263 20.94 -1.31 -0.62
CA SER A 263 21.49 -1.19 0.73
C SER A 263 20.44 -0.86 1.79
N PHE A 264 19.33 -0.22 1.40
CA PHE A 264 18.35 0.31 2.35
C PHE A 264 16.91 -0.21 2.14
N ALA A 265 16.60 -0.90 1.04
CA ALA A 265 15.26 -1.46 0.85
C ALA A 265 15.08 -2.76 1.66
N PRO A 266 14.11 -2.83 2.60
CA PRO A 266 13.82 -4.06 3.31
C PRO A 266 13.21 -5.11 2.36
N PRO A 267 13.60 -6.40 2.42
CA PRO A 267 13.18 -7.42 1.46
C PRO A 267 11.67 -7.60 1.31
N SER A 268 10.90 -7.38 2.39
CA SER A 268 9.44 -7.56 2.42
C SER A 268 8.66 -6.44 1.74
N GLU A 269 9.28 -5.28 1.51
CA GLU A 269 8.64 -4.06 0.96
C GLU A 269 9.43 -3.49 -0.23
N ALA A 270 10.41 -4.26 -0.72
CA ALA A 270 11.29 -3.87 -1.81
C ALA A 270 10.51 -3.75 -3.13
N VAL A 271 10.61 -2.59 -3.77
CA VAL A 271 10.05 -2.34 -5.11
C VAL A 271 10.73 -3.28 -6.12
N PRO A 272 10.01 -4.10 -6.91
CA PRO A 272 10.65 -5.06 -7.80
C PRO A 272 11.76 -4.41 -8.65
N MET A 273 12.94 -5.03 -8.73
CA MET A 273 14.06 -4.47 -9.50
C MET A 273 13.71 -4.07 -10.94
N PRO A 274 12.86 -4.79 -11.68
CA PRO A 274 12.43 -4.34 -13.01
C PRO A 274 11.74 -2.97 -13.01
N LEU A 275 10.96 -2.67 -11.97
CA LEU A 275 10.33 -1.36 -11.79
C LEU A 275 11.39 -0.30 -11.42
N VAL A 276 12.37 -0.64 -10.57
CA VAL A 276 13.50 0.25 -10.26
C VAL A 276 14.30 0.58 -11.52
N GLU A 277 14.66 -0.40 -12.34
CA GLU A 277 15.41 -0.17 -13.58
C GLU A 277 14.59 0.64 -14.60
N SER A 278 13.27 0.40 -14.69
CA SER A 278 12.38 1.21 -15.53
C SER A 278 12.33 2.67 -15.08
N LEU A 279 12.28 2.90 -13.75
CA LEU A 279 12.33 4.23 -13.17
C LEU A 279 13.67 4.91 -13.45
N LEU A 280 14.79 4.19 -13.31
CA LEU A 280 16.14 4.73 -13.59
C LEU A 280 16.32 5.11 -15.06
N ALA A 281 15.86 4.25 -15.97
CA ALA A 281 15.89 4.51 -17.41
C ALA A 281 15.03 5.73 -17.77
N TRP A 282 13.86 5.87 -17.15
CA TRP A 282 12.97 6.99 -17.37
C TRP A 282 13.47 8.30 -16.75
N LEU A 283 14.12 8.23 -15.58
CA LEU A 283 14.60 9.41 -14.85
C LEU A 283 15.66 10.16 -15.65
N GLN A 284 16.67 9.45 -16.19
CA GLN A 284 17.84 9.98 -16.93
C GLN A 284 17.91 11.52 -16.94
N PRO A 285 18.35 12.13 -15.82
CA PRO A 285 18.32 13.57 -15.67
C PRO A 285 19.30 14.21 -16.65
N GLN A 286 18.94 15.37 -17.18
CA GLN A 286 19.85 16.21 -17.95
C GLN A 286 20.15 17.47 -17.16
N ALA A 287 21.40 17.92 -17.23
CA ALA A 287 21.83 19.16 -16.60
C ALA A 287 21.51 20.35 -17.51
N GLU A 288 20.76 21.30 -16.98
CA GLU A 288 20.44 22.59 -17.56
C GLU A 288 21.13 23.67 -16.71
N GLY A 289 22.32 24.08 -17.12
CA GLY A 289 23.17 24.93 -16.27
C GLY A 289 23.51 24.21 -14.97
N SER A 290 23.29 24.85 -13.82
CA SER A 290 23.51 24.28 -12.48
C SER A 290 22.33 23.49 -11.92
N GLN A 291 21.30 23.22 -12.73
CA GLN A 291 20.10 22.50 -12.30
C GLN A 291 19.94 21.18 -13.05
N LEU A 292 19.45 20.16 -12.35
CA LEU A 292 18.84 18.99 -12.97
C LEU A 292 17.34 19.17 -12.93
N ARG A 293 16.69 19.29 -14.09
CA ARG A 293 15.25 19.43 -14.19
C ARG A 293 14.67 18.20 -14.85
N LYS A 294 13.62 17.63 -14.25
CA LYS A 294 12.86 16.55 -14.85
C LYS A 294 11.38 16.79 -14.64
N GLN A 295 10.67 16.92 -15.76
CA GLN A 295 9.22 16.83 -15.77
C GLN A 295 8.83 15.37 -15.96
N LEU A 296 8.10 14.87 -14.98
CA LEU A 296 7.55 13.55 -14.94
C LEU A 296 6.15 13.64 -15.53
N ASN A 297 6.02 13.11 -16.75
CA ASN A 297 4.77 12.97 -17.49
C ASN A 297 4.63 11.51 -17.89
N LEU A 298 3.97 10.68 -17.09
CA LEU A 298 3.75 9.25 -17.36
C LEU A 298 2.68 9.02 -18.44
N SER A 299 2.75 9.68 -19.59
CA SER A 299 1.81 9.42 -20.69
C SER A 299 2.14 8.11 -21.42
N ALA A 300 1.14 7.33 -21.83
CA ALA A 300 1.35 6.12 -22.62
C ALA A 300 1.98 6.36 -24.03
N SER A 301 2.24 7.61 -24.41
CA SER A 301 2.73 8.00 -25.73
C SER A 301 4.24 7.79 -25.94
N SER A 302 5.05 7.78 -24.87
CA SER A 302 6.50 7.49 -25.00
C SER A 302 6.80 6.01 -24.70
N ALA A 303 7.82 5.46 -25.36
CA ALA A 303 8.21 4.06 -25.13
C ALA A 303 8.66 3.82 -23.67
N ASP A 304 9.40 4.76 -23.09
CA ASP A 304 9.92 4.66 -21.72
C ASP A 304 8.78 4.73 -20.68
N ASN A 305 7.78 5.57 -20.93
CA ASN A 305 6.59 5.64 -20.07
C ASN A 305 5.78 4.33 -20.11
N ARG A 306 5.64 3.70 -21.28
CA ARG A 306 4.89 2.44 -21.39
C ARG A 306 5.49 1.32 -20.53
N ALA A 307 6.82 1.21 -20.49
CA ALA A 307 7.49 0.21 -19.67
C ALA A 307 7.31 0.47 -18.16
N LEU A 308 7.49 1.73 -17.74
CA LEU A 308 7.27 2.14 -16.35
C LEU A 308 5.81 1.92 -15.93
N LEU A 309 4.84 2.36 -16.75
CA LEU A 309 3.41 2.19 -16.50
C LEU A 309 2.99 0.73 -16.42
N ALA A 310 3.49 -0.13 -17.32
CA ALA A 310 3.18 -1.56 -17.28
C ALA A 310 3.67 -2.22 -15.99
N ASN A 311 4.89 -1.90 -15.55
CA ASN A 311 5.45 -2.42 -14.31
C ASN A 311 4.73 -1.87 -13.06
N LEU A 312 4.33 -0.60 -13.08
CA LEU A 312 3.49 0.00 -12.03
C LEU A 312 2.11 -0.68 -11.97
N ALA A 313 1.44 -0.84 -13.11
CA ALA A 313 0.14 -1.49 -13.20
C ALA A 313 0.20 -2.94 -12.67
N ALA A 314 1.21 -3.71 -13.08
CA ALA A 314 1.42 -5.06 -12.56
C ALA A 314 1.63 -5.07 -11.03
N GLN A 315 2.29 -4.06 -10.46
CA GLN A 315 2.49 -3.96 -9.02
C GLN A 315 1.20 -3.57 -8.28
N PHE A 316 0.38 -2.69 -8.85
CA PHE A 316 -0.96 -2.38 -8.31
C PHE A 316 -1.85 -3.60 -8.35
N GLU A 317 -1.87 -4.30 -9.47
CA GLU A 317 -2.63 -5.53 -9.62
C GLU A 317 -2.20 -6.52 -8.55
N LYS A 318 -0.90 -6.80 -8.38
CA LYS A 318 -0.39 -7.68 -7.31
C LYS A 318 -0.85 -7.23 -5.91
N SER A 319 -0.78 -5.94 -5.62
CA SER A 319 -1.17 -5.40 -4.30
C SER A 319 -2.69 -5.45 -4.05
N ALA A 320 -3.49 -5.20 -5.09
CA ALA A 320 -4.94 -5.27 -5.06
C ALA A 320 -5.43 -6.73 -4.90
N HIS A 321 -4.82 -7.68 -5.63
CA HIS A 321 -5.10 -9.11 -5.48
C HIS A 321 -4.85 -9.58 -4.04
N ARG A 322 -3.71 -9.23 -3.44
CA ARG A 322 -3.39 -9.59 -2.05
C ARG A 322 -4.42 -9.04 -1.06
N GLY A 323 -4.75 -7.75 -1.17
CA GLY A 323 -5.67 -7.10 -0.23
C GLY A 323 -7.11 -7.60 -0.33
N ALA A 324 -7.57 -7.98 -1.52
CA ALA A 324 -8.93 -8.46 -1.75
C ALA A 324 -9.12 -9.94 -1.31
N SER A 325 -8.18 -10.83 -1.67
CA SER A 325 -8.26 -12.25 -1.26
C SER A 325 -8.15 -12.43 0.26
N ASP A 326 -7.21 -11.71 0.91
CA ASP A 326 -6.98 -11.82 2.35
C ASP A 326 -8.22 -11.45 3.18
N LYS A 327 -8.93 -10.38 2.78
CA LYS A 327 -10.14 -9.92 3.48
C LYS A 327 -11.25 -10.96 3.40
N ARG A 328 -11.44 -11.59 2.23
CA ARG A 328 -12.49 -12.61 2.04
C ARG A 328 -12.19 -13.89 2.80
N PHE A 329 -10.94 -14.39 2.76
CA PHE A 329 -10.54 -15.54 3.57
C PHE A 329 -10.76 -15.29 5.06
N LYS A 330 -10.40 -14.10 5.56
CA LYS A 330 -10.70 -13.72 6.95
C LYS A 330 -12.19 -13.73 7.28
N GLN A 331 -13.05 -13.25 6.36
CA GLN A 331 -14.50 -13.30 6.55
C GLN A 331 -15.04 -14.73 6.56
N VAL A 332 -14.56 -15.61 5.67
CA VAL A 332 -14.96 -17.02 5.64
C VAL A 332 -14.53 -17.73 6.92
N LEU A 333 -13.28 -17.55 7.35
CA LEU A 333 -12.78 -18.17 8.57
C LEU A 333 -13.50 -17.63 9.81
N LEU A 334 -13.78 -16.32 9.87
CA LEU A 334 -14.59 -15.75 10.95
C LEU A 334 -16.00 -16.37 10.98
N ALA A 335 -16.61 -16.60 9.82
CA ALA A 335 -17.89 -17.29 9.72
C ALA A 335 -17.80 -18.74 10.21
N MET A 336 -16.72 -19.47 9.90
CA MET A 336 -16.46 -20.81 10.44
C MET A 336 -16.38 -20.80 11.98
N HIS A 337 -15.68 -19.82 12.56
CA HIS A 337 -15.60 -19.65 14.01
C HIS A 337 -16.96 -19.33 14.64
N ASN A 338 -17.73 -18.41 14.03
CA ASN A 338 -19.07 -18.08 14.52
C ASN A 338 -20.02 -19.28 14.42
N PHE A 339 -19.95 -20.05 13.33
CA PHE A 339 -20.70 -21.29 13.18
C PHE A 339 -20.32 -22.30 14.25
N HIS A 340 -19.02 -22.55 14.45
CA HIS A 340 -18.54 -23.47 15.50
C HIS A 340 -18.99 -23.00 16.89
N SER A 341 -18.90 -21.70 17.18
CA SER A 341 -19.37 -21.15 18.46
C SER A 341 -20.87 -21.38 18.69
N ALA A 342 -21.68 -21.34 17.64
CA ALA A 342 -23.12 -21.53 17.74
C ALA A 342 -23.55 -23.00 17.78
N ASN A 343 -22.79 -23.89 17.12
CA ASN A 343 -23.19 -25.29 16.88
C ASN A 343 -22.29 -26.33 17.56
N GLY A 344 -21.18 -25.91 18.16
CA GLY A 344 -20.22 -26.77 18.85
C GLY A 344 -19.29 -27.58 17.94
N GLN A 345 -19.44 -27.48 16.62
CA GLN A 345 -18.63 -28.14 15.61
C GLN A 345 -18.64 -27.34 14.29
N LEU A 346 -17.68 -27.59 13.41
CA LEU A 346 -17.68 -27.08 12.04
C LEU A 346 -18.76 -27.78 11.19
N PRO A 347 -19.25 -27.14 10.11
CA PRO A 347 -20.20 -27.78 9.20
C PRO A 347 -19.54 -28.98 8.48
N PRO A 348 -20.34 -29.96 8.03
CA PRO A 348 -21.79 -30.07 8.16
C PRO A 348 -22.23 -30.64 9.52
N LEU A 349 -23.47 -30.31 9.92
CA LEU A 349 -24.14 -30.96 11.06
C LEU A 349 -24.77 -32.28 10.61
N GLU A 350 -24.94 -33.22 11.54
CA GLU A 350 -25.50 -34.56 11.25
C GLU A 350 -26.87 -34.51 10.56
N LYS A 351 -27.71 -33.52 10.91
CA LYS A 351 -29.02 -33.30 10.29
C LYS A 351 -28.98 -32.84 8.82
N TYR A 352 -27.80 -32.55 8.27
CA TYR A 352 -27.60 -32.12 6.89
C TYR A 352 -26.88 -33.19 6.04
N LEU A 353 -26.81 -34.41 6.57
CA LEU A 353 -26.27 -35.58 5.89
C LEU A 353 -27.42 -36.47 5.40
N ASP A 354 -27.19 -37.13 4.26
CA ASP A 354 -28.07 -38.18 3.76
C ASP A 354 -27.89 -39.50 4.53
N GLU A 355 -28.64 -40.53 4.14
CA GLU A 355 -28.60 -41.86 4.75
C GLU A 355 -27.22 -42.54 4.63
N ASN A 356 -26.37 -42.10 3.69
CA ASN A 356 -25.02 -42.59 3.48
C ASN A 356 -23.95 -41.72 4.18
N GLY A 357 -24.36 -40.70 4.95
CA GLY A 357 -23.46 -39.77 5.62
C GLY A 357 -22.87 -38.70 4.69
N LYS A 358 -23.39 -38.53 3.46
CA LYS A 358 -22.94 -37.52 2.52
C LYS A 358 -23.71 -36.21 2.72
N PRO A 359 -23.07 -35.04 2.72
CA PRO A 359 -23.77 -33.78 2.88
C PRO A 359 -24.66 -33.46 1.68
N TYR A 360 -25.83 -32.88 1.91
CA TYR A 360 -26.70 -32.40 0.82
C TYR A 360 -26.11 -31.16 0.12
N LEU A 361 -25.50 -30.27 0.90
CA LEU A 361 -25.03 -28.95 0.48
C LEU A 361 -23.59 -28.71 0.95
N SER A 362 -22.92 -27.74 0.32
CA SER A 362 -21.60 -27.29 0.72
C SER A 362 -21.56 -26.70 2.13
N TRP A 363 -20.42 -26.82 2.82
CA TRP A 363 -20.14 -26.06 4.04
C TRP A 363 -20.33 -24.55 3.83
N ARG A 364 -20.07 -24.04 2.61
CA ARG A 364 -20.28 -22.63 2.23
C ARG A 364 -21.74 -22.20 2.40
N VAL A 365 -22.69 -23.07 2.08
CA VAL A 365 -24.13 -22.77 2.24
C VAL A 365 -24.49 -22.64 3.71
N HIS A 366 -23.96 -23.52 4.56
CA HIS A 366 -24.21 -23.47 6.02
C HIS A 366 -23.60 -22.24 6.71
N LEU A 367 -22.61 -21.60 6.09
CA LEU A 367 -21.98 -20.38 6.60
C LEU A 367 -22.71 -19.09 6.19
N LEU A 368 -23.67 -19.14 5.26
CA LEU A 368 -24.38 -17.95 4.74
C LEU A 368 -24.91 -17.01 5.83
N PRO A 369 -25.56 -17.48 6.92
CA PRO A 369 -26.03 -16.58 7.98
C PRO A 369 -24.90 -15.79 8.67
N TYR A 370 -23.70 -16.35 8.70
CA TYR A 370 -22.53 -15.79 9.38
C TYR A 370 -21.67 -14.89 8.47
N VAL A 371 -21.95 -14.87 7.18
CA VAL A 371 -21.37 -13.93 6.19
C VAL A 371 -22.36 -12.86 5.72
N GLY A 372 -23.47 -12.67 6.45
CA GLY A 372 -24.48 -11.66 6.13
C GLY A 372 -25.42 -12.02 4.98
N GLN A 373 -25.52 -13.31 4.63
CA GLN A 373 -26.35 -13.84 3.54
C GLN A 373 -27.54 -14.68 4.05
N ALA A 374 -28.13 -14.29 5.19
CA ALA A 374 -29.24 -15.02 5.81
C ALA A 374 -30.46 -15.16 4.87
N ALA A 375 -30.80 -14.11 4.11
CA ALA A 375 -31.91 -14.15 3.16
C ALA A 375 -31.69 -15.16 2.01
N LEU A 376 -30.44 -15.37 1.59
CA LEU A 376 -30.10 -16.41 0.60
C LEU A 376 -30.16 -17.80 1.24
N TYR A 377 -29.70 -17.94 2.49
CA TYR A 377 -29.79 -19.20 3.24
C TYR A 377 -31.22 -19.72 3.35
N GLU A 378 -32.18 -18.83 3.62
CA GLU A 378 -33.61 -19.16 3.74
C GLU A 378 -34.24 -19.68 2.43
N LYS A 379 -33.61 -19.45 1.29
CA LYS A 379 -34.09 -19.97 0.00
C LYS A 379 -33.75 -21.44 -0.22
N PHE A 380 -32.73 -21.99 0.45
CA PHE A 380 -32.29 -23.36 0.25
C PHE A 380 -33.20 -24.36 0.96
N HIS A 381 -33.48 -25.49 0.29
CA HIS A 381 -33.98 -26.69 0.94
C HIS A 381 -32.79 -27.47 1.48
N LEU A 382 -32.61 -27.47 2.82
CA LEU A 382 -31.41 -28.00 3.48
C LEU A 382 -31.36 -29.54 3.58
N ASP A 383 -32.48 -30.19 3.29
CA ASP A 383 -32.72 -31.63 3.22
C ASP A 383 -32.73 -32.16 1.78
N GLU A 384 -32.43 -31.30 0.79
CA GLU A 384 -32.31 -31.66 -0.61
C GLU A 384 -30.89 -31.43 -1.13
N PRO A 385 -30.39 -32.27 -2.06
CA PRO A 385 -29.06 -32.08 -2.63
C PRO A 385 -28.97 -30.76 -3.41
N TRP A 386 -27.73 -30.25 -3.54
CA TRP A 386 -27.43 -29.00 -4.23
C TRP A 386 -27.94 -28.93 -5.69
N ASP A 387 -28.09 -30.08 -6.35
CA ASP A 387 -28.55 -30.22 -7.73
C ASP A 387 -30.04 -30.58 -7.87
N SER A 388 -30.81 -30.50 -6.78
CA SER A 388 -32.27 -30.66 -6.82
C SER A 388 -32.92 -29.59 -7.70
N PRO A 389 -34.13 -29.84 -8.25
CA PRO A 389 -34.85 -28.84 -9.04
C PRO A 389 -35.05 -27.50 -8.31
N HIS A 390 -35.11 -27.51 -6.97
CA HIS A 390 -35.27 -26.32 -6.14
C HIS A 390 -33.95 -25.61 -5.84
N ASN A 391 -32.89 -26.34 -5.46
CA ASN A 391 -31.61 -25.75 -5.05
C ASN A 391 -30.73 -25.35 -6.24
N LYS A 392 -30.83 -26.07 -7.37
CA LYS A 392 -29.97 -25.86 -8.54
C LYS A 392 -30.00 -24.41 -9.09
N PRO A 393 -31.15 -23.72 -9.18
CA PRO A 393 -31.18 -22.31 -9.60
C PRO A 393 -30.41 -21.35 -8.68
N LEU A 394 -30.25 -21.67 -7.39
CA LEU A 394 -29.52 -20.82 -6.43
C LEU A 394 -28.01 -20.84 -6.64
N LEU A 395 -27.49 -21.73 -7.50
CA LEU A 395 -26.09 -21.75 -7.91
C LEU A 395 -25.64 -20.40 -8.49
N ASP A 396 -26.53 -19.70 -9.21
CA ASP A 396 -26.24 -18.40 -9.83
C ASP A 396 -26.17 -17.25 -8.80
N GLU A 397 -26.67 -17.45 -7.57
CA GLU A 397 -26.62 -16.46 -6.49
C GLU A 397 -25.31 -16.54 -5.68
N LEU A 398 -24.16 -16.72 -6.35
CA LEU A 398 -22.83 -16.83 -5.73
C LEU A 398 -22.49 -15.58 -4.90
N PRO A 399 -22.31 -15.70 -3.57
CA PRO A 399 -21.90 -14.58 -2.74
C PRO A 399 -20.48 -14.09 -3.07
N ASN A 400 -20.29 -12.77 -3.06
CA ASN A 400 -18.98 -12.13 -3.31
C ASN A 400 -17.85 -12.62 -2.38
N VAL A 401 -18.18 -13.09 -1.17
CA VAL A 401 -17.21 -13.64 -0.22
C VAL A 401 -16.59 -14.97 -0.70
N TYR A 402 -17.32 -15.75 -1.52
CA TYR A 402 -16.85 -17.01 -2.12
C TYR A 402 -16.40 -16.84 -3.57
N ALA A 403 -16.66 -15.71 -4.21
CA ALA A 403 -16.18 -15.47 -5.58
C ALA A 403 -14.64 -15.59 -5.65
N SER A 404 -14.09 -16.01 -6.80
CA SER A 404 -12.63 -15.97 -7.00
C SER A 404 -12.11 -14.52 -6.98
N SER A 405 -10.86 -14.30 -6.53
CA SER A 405 -10.27 -12.95 -6.50
C SER A 405 -9.46 -12.65 -7.74
N SER A 406 -9.48 -13.50 -8.76
CA SER A 406 -8.65 -13.25 -9.94
C SER A 406 -9.06 -11.94 -10.60
N LEU A 407 -8.26 -10.90 -10.32
CA LEU A 407 -8.28 -9.59 -10.97
C LEU A 407 -7.41 -9.60 -12.24
N LEU A 408 -7.04 -10.79 -12.71
CA LEU A 408 -6.63 -11.04 -14.08
C LEU A 408 -7.80 -11.74 -14.78
N PRO A 409 -8.06 -11.50 -16.08
CA PRO A 409 -8.67 -12.53 -16.88
C PRO A 409 -7.73 -13.74 -16.75
N THR A 410 -8.13 -14.73 -15.94
CA THR A 410 -7.62 -16.07 -16.15
C THR A 410 -7.86 -16.38 -17.61
N ALA A 411 -6.88 -16.99 -18.28
CA ALA A 411 -7.08 -17.44 -19.67
C ALA A 411 -8.38 -18.28 -19.82
N THR A 412 -8.88 -18.78 -18.69
CA THR A 412 -10.12 -19.54 -18.51
C THR A 412 -11.10 -18.78 -17.58
N PRO A 413 -12.19 -18.16 -18.08
CA PRO A 413 -13.25 -17.65 -17.21
C PRO A 413 -13.89 -18.80 -16.41
N LEU A 414 -14.19 -18.56 -15.14
CA LEU A 414 -14.88 -19.56 -14.30
C LEU A 414 -16.29 -19.81 -14.81
N PRO A 415 -16.79 -21.06 -14.77
CA PRO A 415 -18.19 -21.32 -15.04
C PRO A 415 -19.08 -20.57 -14.02
N PRO A 416 -20.31 -20.16 -14.39
CA PRO A 416 -21.24 -19.53 -13.47
C PRO A 416 -21.45 -20.36 -12.19
N GLY A 417 -21.50 -19.67 -11.05
CA GLY A 417 -21.64 -20.31 -9.72
C GLY A 417 -20.44 -21.14 -9.26
N HIS A 418 -19.27 -21.05 -9.90
CA HIS A 418 -18.07 -21.74 -9.43
C HIS A 418 -17.20 -20.86 -8.53
N THR A 419 -16.51 -21.51 -7.59
CA THR A 419 -15.61 -20.87 -6.64
C THR A 419 -14.24 -21.54 -6.64
N THR A 420 -13.20 -20.73 -6.42
CA THR A 420 -11.83 -21.18 -6.15
C THR A 420 -11.52 -21.24 -4.65
N CYS A 421 -12.43 -20.80 -3.78
CA CYS A 421 -12.26 -20.86 -2.33
C CYS A 421 -12.75 -22.22 -1.83
N VAL A 422 -11.81 -23.12 -1.55
CA VAL A 422 -12.08 -24.53 -1.25
C VAL A 422 -11.31 -25.01 -0.04
N ALA A 423 -11.80 -26.07 0.59
CA ALA A 423 -11.06 -26.79 1.62
C ALA A 423 -10.17 -27.88 0.98
N PRO A 424 -8.97 -28.16 1.52
CA PRO A 424 -8.27 -29.40 1.21
C PRO A 424 -9.04 -30.59 1.81
N VAL A 425 -9.21 -31.66 1.03
CA VAL A 425 -9.96 -32.86 1.43
C VAL A 425 -9.09 -34.11 1.29
N GLY A 426 -8.89 -34.77 2.42
CA GLY A 426 -8.21 -36.05 2.60
C GLY A 426 -8.58 -36.68 3.95
N GLU A 427 -8.21 -37.95 4.18
CA GLU A 427 -8.67 -38.76 5.32
C GLU A 427 -8.47 -38.08 6.69
N ASN A 428 -7.40 -37.31 6.88
CA ASN A 428 -7.06 -36.62 8.13
C ASN A 428 -7.20 -35.10 8.07
N THR A 429 -8.04 -34.56 7.17
CA THR A 429 -8.27 -33.10 7.03
C THR A 429 -9.52 -32.62 7.75
N ILE A 430 -9.66 -31.30 7.94
CA ILE A 430 -10.81 -30.67 8.61
C ILE A 430 -12.14 -31.05 7.96
N PHE A 431 -12.21 -31.02 6.63
CA PHE A 431 -13.43 -31.26 5.85
C PHE A 431 -13.44 -32.64 5.16
N GLY A 432 -12.45 -33.50 5.42
CA GLY A 432 -12.42 -34.88 4.93
C GLY A 432 -13.08 -35.90 5.86
N GLN A 433 -13.57 -35.46 7.02
CA GLN A 433 -14.26 -36.32 7.97
C GLN A 433 -15.73 -36.56 7.56
N SER A 434 -16.26 -37.73 7.91
CA SER A 434 -17.67 -38.09 7.65
C SER A 434 -18.69 -37.28 8.47
N LYS A 435 -18.22 -36.56 9.50
CA LYS A 435 -19.02 -35.65 10.32
C LYS A 435 -18.22 -34.36 10.60
N GLY A 436 -18.92 -33.26 10.83
CA GLY A 436 -18.30 -32.02 11.28
C GLY A 436 -17.44 -32.21 12.53
N ILE A 437 -16.24 -31.61 12.55
CA ILE A 437 -15.30 -31.74 13.67
C ILE A 437 -15.34 -30.54 14.62
N ARG A 438 -14.96 -30.80 15.87
CA ARG A 438 -14.76 -29.77 16.90
C ARG A 438 -13.33 -29.27 16.83
N PHE A 439 -13.09 -28.03 17.23
CA PHE A 439 -11.73 -27.48 17.33
C PHE A 439 -10.80 -28.31 18.23
N ALA A 440 -11.33 -28.93 19.29
CA ALA A 440 -10.56 -29.83 20.16
C ALA A 440 -10.05 -31.11 19.48
N GLN A 441 -10.55 -31.45 18.29
CA GLN A 441 -10.09 -32.60 17.50
C GLN A 441 -8.96 -32.24 16.53
N ILE A 442 -8.64 -30.94 16.41
CA ILE A 442 -7.49 -30.45 15.63
C ILE A 442 -6.30 -30.38 16.59
N ILE A 443 -5.67 -31.54 16.80
CA ILE A 443 -4.66 -31.78 17.83
C ILE A 443 -3.34 -31.07 17.49
N ASP A 444 -3.01 -30.93 16.20
CA ASP A 444 -1.80 -30.21 15.75
C ASP A 444 -1.94 -28.68 15.91
N GLY A 445 -3.15 -28.22 16.23
CA GLY A 445 -3.48 -26.84 16.55
C GLY A 445 -4.05 -26.06 15.36
N LEU A 446 -5.06 -25.24 15.65
CA LEU A 446 -5.75 -24.40 14.67
C LEU A 446 -4.82 -23.47 13.88
N SER A 447 -3.71 -23.01 14.49
CA SER A 447 -2.72 -22.14 13.85
C SER A 447 -1.77 -22.87 12.91
N ASN A 448 -1.77 -24.21 12.95
CA ASN A 448 -0.90 -25.07 12.15
C ASN A 448 -1.66 -25.81 11.05
N THR A 449 -2.99 -25.88 11.14
CA THR A 449 -3.84 -26.53 10.14
C THR A 449 -4.48 -25.52 9.20
N ILE A 450 -4.42 -25.77 7.90
CA ILE A 450 -5.07 -25.00 6.83
C ILE A 450 -6.51 -25.49 6.67
N ALA A 451 -7.46 -24.57 6.80
CA ALA A 451 -8.88 -24.83 6.62
C ALA A 451 -9.36 -24.56 5.19
N ILE A 452 -8.81 -23.54 4.53
CA ILE A 452 -9.17 -23.16 3.16
C ILE A 452 -7.96 -22.73 2.34
N VAL A 453 -8.02 -22.98 1.04
CA VAL A 453 -7.03 -22.63 0.01
C VAL A 453 -7.72 -22.00 -1.20
N GLU A 454 -6.93 -21.31 -2.03
CA GLU A 454 -7.38 -20.85 -3.34
C GLU A 454 -6.83 -21.79 -4.42
N VAL A 455 -7.73 -22.43 -5.18
CA VAL A 455 -7.35 -23.33 -6.29
C VAL A 455 -7.35 -22.64 -7.65
N LYS A 456 -6.70 -23.28 -8.62
CA LYS A 456 -6.71 -22.86 -10.02
C LYS A 456 -8.13 -22.90 -10.60
N PRO A 457 -8.44 -22.09 -11.64
CA PRO A 457 -9.76 -22.08 -12.28
C PRO A 457 -10.23 -23.46 -12.76
N GLU A 458 -9.30 -24.30 -13.21
CA GLU A 458 -9.57 -25.65 -13.72
C GLU A 458 -10.03 -26.61 -12.61
N ALA A 459 -9.72 -26.30 -11.35
CA ALA A 459 -10.11 -27.05 -10.16
C ALA A 459 -11.26 -26.38 -9.38
N ALA A 460 -11.88 -25.34 -9.95
CA ALA A 460 -13.01 -24.67 -9.31
C ALA A 460 -14.24 -25.58 -9.26
N VAL A 461 -15.04 -25.41 -8.21
CA VAL A 461 -16.20 -26.27 -7.91
C VAL A 461 -17.49 -25.43 -7.81
N PRO A 462 -18.68 -25.99 -8.05
CA PRO A 462 -19.95 -25.31 -7.76
C PRO A 462 -20.01 -24.95 -6.27
N TRP A 463 -20.26 -23.68 -5.93
CA TRP A 463 -20.16 -23.23 -4.54
C TRP A 463 -21.22 -23.85 -3.60
N THR A 464 -22.34 -24.31 -4.15
CA THR A 464 -23.42 -24.98 -3.40
C THR A 464 -23.17 -26.48 -3.22
N ALA A 465 -22.28 -27.08 -4.02
CA ALA A 465 -22.01 -28.51 -3.99
C ALA A 465 -21.05 -28.89 -2.84
N PRO A 466 -21.25 -30.05 -2.19
CA PRO A 466 -20.30 -30.61 -1.22
C PRO A 466 -19.07 -31.19 -1.93
N GLN A 467 -18.37 -30.33 -2.66
CA GLN A 467 -17.17 -30.60 -3.44
C GLN A 467 -16.09 -29.60 -3.04
N ASP A 468 -14.85 -30.07 -3.01
CA ASP A 468 -13.69 -29.34 -2.50
C ASP A 468 -12.40 -29.95 -3.10
N TYR A 469 -11.23 -29.45 -2.70
CA TYR A 469 -9.95 -29.82 -3.30
C TYR A 469 -9.44 -31.17 -2.77
N ALA A 470 -9.71 -32.23 -3.52
CA ALA A 470 -9.05 -33.52 -3.36
C ALA A 470 -7.61 -33.41 -3.89
N PHE A 471 -6.65 -33.21 -2.99
CA PHE A 471 -5.24 -33.05 -3.33
C PHE A 471 -4.56 -34.40 -3.60
N ASP A 472 -3.55 -34.42 -4.47
CA ASP A 472 -2.63 -35.56 -4.61
C ASP A 472 -1.59 -35.49 -3.48
N PRO A 473 -1.44 -36.51 -2.62
CA PRO A 473 -0.43 -36.47 -1.58
C PRO A 473 1.01 -36.38 -2.09
N ALA A 474 1.28 -36.86 -3.32
CA ALA A 474 2.60 -36.73 -3.93
C ALA A 474 2.88 -35.32 -4.46
N ASP A 475 1.83 -34.57 -4.82
CA ASP A 475 1.91 -33.18 -5.29
C ASP A 475 0.71 -32.35 -4.79
N PRO A 476 0.68 -32.00 -3.49
CA PRO A 476 -0.48 -31.37 -2.87
C PRO A 476 -0.72 -29.94 -3.38
N LEU A 477 0.26 -29.33 -4.04
CA LEU A 477 0.17 -27.98 -4.60
C LEU A 477 -0.30 -27.95 -6.07
N SER A 478 -0.39 -29.10 -6.74
CA SER A 478 -0.72 -29.22 -8.18
C SER A 478 -1.97 -28.44 -8.61
N GLY A 479 -3.02 -28.42 -7.79
CA GLY A 479 -4.27 -27.70 -8.04
C GLY A 479 -4.36 -26.31 -7.42
N ILE A 480 -3.36 -25.86 -6.66
CA ILE A 480 -3.40 -24.59 -5.93
C ILE A 480 -3.03 -23.42 -6.84
N GLN A 481 -3.74 -22.31 -6.70
CA GLN A 481 -3.45 -21.07 -7.40
C GLN A 481 -2.16 -20.44 -6.84
N MET A 482 -1.14 -20.34 -7.69
CA MET A 482 0.08 -19.61 -7.37
C MET A 482 -0.06 -18.14 -7.75
N GLY A 483 0.42 -17.28 -6.85
CA GLY A 483 0.60 -15.86 -7.10
C GLY A 483 1.82 -15.59 -8.00
N PRO A 484 1.92 -14.38 -8.57
CA PRO A 484 3.04 -13.99 -9.44
C PRO A 484 4.41 -13.96 -8.74
N ASP A 485 4.44 -14.04 -7.42
CA ASP A 485 5.62 -14.11 -6.57
C ASP A 485 5.96 -15.56 -6.15
N GLY A 486 5.30 -16.55 -6.75
CA GLY A 486 5.52 -17.96 -6.44
C GLY A 486 4.93 -18.38 -5.09
N ARG A 487 4.04 -17.58 -4.49
CA ARG A 487 3.40 -17.90 -3.21
C ARG A 487 1.92 -18.19 -3.40
N TRP A 488 1.33 -18.98 -2.51
CA TRP A 488 -0.09 -19.33 -2.54
C TRP A 488 -0.80 -18.89 -1.26
N LEU A 489 -2.10 -18.61 -1.38
CA LEU A 489 -2.93 -18.12 -0.28
C LEU A 489 -3.47 -19.28 0.56
N SER A 490 -3.29 -19.19 1.88
CA SER A 490 -3.83 -20.14 2.85
C SER A 490 -4.60 -19.45 3.97
N GLY A 491 -5.75 -20.04 4.33
CA GLY A 491 -6.53 -19.68 5.51
C GLY A 491 -6.43 -20.78 6.57
N ARG A 492 -5.95 -20.44 7.77
CA ARG A 492 -5.71 -21.40 8.84
C ARG A 492 -6.92 -21.53 9.77
N GLY A 493 -6.99 -22.64 10.49
CA GLY A 493 -8.07 -22.94 11.43
C GLY A 493 -8.26 -21.88 12.52
N ASP A 494 -7.23 -21.10 12.86
CA ASP A 494 -7.29 -20.02 13.86
C ASP A 494 -7.85 -18.70 13.30
N GLY A 495 -8.19 -18.64 12.02
CA GLY A 495 -8.65 -17.44 11.35
C GLY A 495 -7.55 -16.55 10.77
N SER A 496 -6.28 -16.92 10.94
CA SER A 496 -5.17 -16.25 10.29
C SER A 496 -5.13 -16.59 8.80
N VAL A 497 -4.66 -15.62 8.01
CA VAL A 497 -4.45 -15.78 6.57
C VAL A 497 -3.01 -15.47 6.29
N SER A 498 -2.35 -16.36 5.54
CA SER A 498 -0.94 -16.24 5.21
C SER A 498 -0.71 -16.62 3.76
N GLN A 499 0.35 -16.08 3.16
CA GLN A 499 0.86 -16.61 1.91
C GLN A 499 2.06 -17.52 2.19
N LEU A 500 2.07 -18.69 1.60
CA LEU A 500 3.12 -19.70 1.79
C LEU A 500 3.92 -19.84 0.50
N SER A 501 5.20 -20.24 0.62
CA SER A 501 6.04 -20.45 -0.57
C SER A 501 5.50 -21.63 -1.40
N GLY A 502 5.53 -21.51 -2.72
CA GLY A 502 5.29 -22.63 -3.64
C GLY A 502 6.43 -23.65 -3.66
N ASP A 503 7.60 -23.29 -3.12
CA ASP A 503 8.77 -24.17 -2.99
C ASP A 503 8.73 -25.03 -1.70
N LEU A 504 7.62 -25.00 -0.95
CA LEU A 504 7.49 -25.84 0.24
C LEU A 504 7.52 -27.33 -0.15
N PRO A 505 8.26 -28.18 0.58
CA PRO A 505 8.22 -29.63 0.35
C PRO A 505 6.79 -30.16 0.46
N ALA A 506 6.42 -31.10 -0.42
CA ALA A 506 5.09 -31.73 -0.42
C ALA A 506 4.70 -32.26 0.97
N GLU A 507 5.64 -32.88 1.68
CA GLU A 507 5.44 -33.37 3.04
C GLU A 507 5.09 -32.24 4.03
N THR A 508 5.68 -31.06 3.91
CA THR A 508 5.33 -29.92 4.77
C THR A 508 3.92 -29.41 4.47
N VAL A 509 3.50 -29.43 3.21
CA VAL A 509 2.14 -29.04 2.81
C VAL A 509 1.11 -30.04 3.32
N LEU A 510 1.42 -31.34 3.29
CA LEU A 510 0.57 -32.38 3.86
C LEU A 510 0.34 -32.17 5.36
N ARG A 511 1.41 -31.94 6.12
CA ARG A 511 1.32 -31.65 7.57
C ARG A 511 0.45 -30.42 7.87
N LEU A 512 0.48 -29.42 6.98
CA LEU A 512 -0.38 -28.24 7.09
C LEU A 512 -1.86 -28.54 6.78
N PHE A 513 -2.19 -29.62 6.06
CA PHE A 513 -3.57 -30.00 5.75
C PHE A 513 -4.19 -30.94 6.80
N GLU A 514 -3.35 -31.73 7.46
CA GLU A 514 -3.77 -32.71 8.45
C GLU A 514 -4.10 -32.09 9.82
N ILE A 515 -4.92 -32.78 10.61
CA ILE A 515 -5.46 -32.30 11.89
C ILE A 515 -4.81 -32.96 13.12
N ASN A 516 -4.10 -34.07 12.96
CA ASN A 516 -3.64 -34.92 14.05
C ASN A 516 -2.42 -35.81 13.73
N ASP A 517 -1.49 -35.35 12.90
CA ASP A 517 -0.28 -36.10 12.54
C ASP A 517 0.82 -36.05 13.63
N GLY A 518 0.73 -35.09 14.55
CA GLY A 518 1.66 -34.88 15.66
C GLY A 518 3.07 -34.43 15.22
N GLN A 519 3.26 -34.00 13.97
CA GLN A 519 4.55 -33.64 13.40
C GLN A 519 4.80 -32.13 13.48
N ALA A 520 6.06 -31.76 13.70
CA ALA A 520 6.46 -30.36 13.72
C ALA A 520 6.41 -29.75 12.30
N ILE A 521 5.90 -28.51 12.22
CA ILE A 521 5.87 -27.72 11.00
C ILE A 521 7.04 -26.73 11.03
N GLU A 522 8.03 -26.94 10.17
CA GLU A 522 9.11 -25.99 9.93
C GLU A 522 8.82 -25.16 8.68
N LEU A 523 8.31 -23.95 8.87
CA LEU A 523 8.22 -22.96 7.80
C LEU A 523 9.56 -22.22 7.75
N SER A 524 10.36 -22.46 6.71
CA SER A 524 11.57 -21.66 6.47
C SER A 524 11.20 -20.18 6.37
N LYS A 525 11.92 -19.35 7.14
CA LYS A 525 11.65 -17.91 7.30
C LYS A 525 11.88 -17.11 6.03
#